data_AF-A0A428Q917-F1
#
_entry.id   AF-A0A428Q917-F1
#
_cell.length_a   1.000
_cell.length_b   1.000
_cell.length_c   1.000
_cell.angle_alpha   90.00
_cell.angle_beta   90.00
_cell.angle_gamma   90.00
#
_symmetry.space_group_name_H-M   'P 1'
#
loop_
_entity.id
_entity.type
_entity.pdbx_description
1 polymer ?
#
loop_
_entity_poly.entity_id
_entity_poly.type
_entity_poly.pdbx_seq_one_letter_code
_entity_poly.pdbx_strand_id
1 'polypeptide(L)'
;MLSRFFVFFPLVLSLVAFILSILCLFAGHNEGFMEEYAVARLNTSMIGQNLIDTSSDASTSEEDDDSFFGSVKDKWNKAKEKVKEEFNDITGEVADELADRLGVSEWYSIHVMSTCDGDFKPNATSPGAGFNVTNCTNSAPEKRFNLTEMLDHQLEVGPFQLSLTEINWPDDIQDSIDMLNTALLALFVLYVLGVGFSGLAMLGSLAAFFLFSRRGVNAANLGLASLAALCLTVGSIVVTVAGDKGVDKINDVGDDVGISASLGTKFLALTWAASGLMIAATIYWATHLCLMRRERKRQWTPRKGSY
;
A
#
# COMPACT_ATOMS: atom_id res chain seq x y z
N MET A 1 -27.19 -18.51 30.64
CA MET A 1 -25.96 -17.69 30.80
C MET A 1 -24.89 -18.04 29.78
N LEU A 2 -24.59 -19.32 29.51
CA LEU A 2 -23.58 -19.71 28.50
C LEU A 2 -23.76 -19.02 27.13
N SER A 3 -24.99 -18.87 26.62
CA SER A 3 -25.25 -18.26 25.31
C SER A 3 -24.80 -16.79 25.20
N ARG A 4 -24.74 -16.04 26.31
CA ARG A 4 -24.32 -14.63 26.31
C ARG A 4 -22.80 -14.48 26.21
N PHE A 5 -22.05 -15.45 26.74
CA PHE A 5 -20.58 -15.43 26.68
C PHE A 5 -20.05 -15.69 25.26
N PHE A 6 -20.82 -16.36 24.39
CA PHE A 6 -20.43 -16.53 22.99
C PHE A 6 -20.38 -15.20 22.21
N VAL A 7 -21.01 -14.12 22.70
CA VAL A 7 -20.93 -12.77 22.09
C VAL A 7 -19.55 -12.13 22.25
N PHE A 8 -18.72 -12.59 23.18
CA PHE A 8 -17.34 -12.12 23.29
C PHE A 8 -16.48 -12.51 22.08
N PHE A 9 -16.78 -13.64 21.44
CA PHE A 9 -16.03 -14.09 20.27
C PHE A 9 -16.11 -13.08 19.10
N PRO A 10 -17.29 -12.75 18.54
CA PRO A 10 -17.35 -11.74 17.47
C PRO A 10 -16.92 -10.35 17.94
N LEU A 11 -17.08 -10.01 19.22
CA LEU A 11 -16.60 -8.74 19.77
C LEU A 11 -15.08 -8.63 19.65
N VAL A 12 -14.34 -9.68 20.04
CA VAL A 12 -12.88 -9.71 19.93
C VAL A 12 -12.45 -9.70 18.47
N LEU A 13 -13.10 -10.48 17.60
CA LEU A 13 -12.80 -10.48 16.17
C LEU A 13 -12.97 -9.09 15.54
N SER A 14 -14.09 -8.42 15.82
CA SER A 14 -14.36 -7.06 15.30
C SER A 14 -13.42 -6.02 15.91
N LEU A 15 -13.05 -6.13 17.19
CA LEU A 15 -12.07 -5.25 17.82
C LEU A 15 -10.68 -5.40 17.16
N VAL A 16 -10.20 -6.62 16.99
CA VAL A 16 -8.89 -6.85 16.37
C VAL A 16 -8.91 -6.38 14.91
N ALA A 17 -9.95 -6.71 14.16
CA ALA A 17 -10.09 -6.23 12.78
C ALA A 17 -10.12 -4.69 12.70
N PHE A 18 -10.87 -4.03 13.58
CA PHE A 18 -10.92 -2.57 13.67
C PHE A 18 -9.53 -1.97 13.91
N ILE A 19 -8.76 -2.53 14.86
CA ILE A 19 -7.39 -2.09 15.13
C ILE A 19 -6.51 -2.30 13.89
N LEU A 20 -6.52 -3.50 13.29
CA LEU A 20 -5.71 -3.78 12.11
C LEU A 20 -6.03 -2.88 10.92
N SER A 21 -7.31 -2.58 10.69
CA SER A 21 -7.73 -1.67 9.62
C SER A 21 -7.29 -0.23 9.87
N ILE A 22 -7.30 0.25 11.13
CA ILE A 22 -6.73 1.55 11.50
C ILE A 22 -5.22 1.57 11.28
N LEU A 23 -4.52 0.50 11.69
CA LEU A 23 -3.08 0.39 11.47
C LEU A 23 -2.72 0.41 9.98
N CYS A 24 -3.47 -0.29 9.14
CA CYS A 24 -3.31 -0.20 7.68
C CYS A 24 -3.56 1.22 7.15
N LEU A 25 -4.57 1.91 7.67
CA LEU A 25 -4.90 3.26 7.20
C LEU A 25 -3.81 4.28 7.56
N PHE A 26 -3.26 4.21 8.78
CA PHE A 26 -2.30 5.18 9.31
C PHE A 26 -0.84 4.70 9.31
N ALA A 27 -0.52 3.59 8.66
CA ALA A 27 0.86 3.14 8.51
C ALA A 27 1.72 4.24 7.88
N GLY A 28 2.93 4.46 8.41
CA GLY A 28 3.85 5.48 7.92
C GLY A 28 3.44 6.92 8.22
N HIS A 29 2.49 7.18 9.13
CA HIS A 29 2.03 8.55 9.40
C HIS A 29 3.12 9.47 9.96
N ASN A 30 4.08 8.90 10.69
CA ASN A 30 5.27 9.56 11.23
C ASN A 30 6.45 8.58 11.19
N GLU A 31 7.66 9.13 11.30
CA GLU A 31 8.89 8.36 11.52
C GLU A 31 8.74 7.42 12.74
N GLY A 32 9.22 6.18 12.60
CA GLY A 32 9.12 5.08 13.54
C GLY A 32 7.76 4.37 13.60
N PHE A 33 6.73 4.84 12.89
CA PHE A 33 5.39 4.27 12.96
C PHE A 33 5.04 3.38 11.75
N MET A 34 5.24 2.07 11.90
CA MET A 34 4.79 1.06 10.92
C MET A 34 5.24 1.30 9.47
N GLU A 35 6.46 1.82 9.28
CA GLU A 35 7.05 2.17 7.98
C GLU A 35 7.24 0.94 7.07
N GLU A 36 7.43 -0.24 7.67
CA GLU A 36 7.54 -1.49 6.92
C GLU A 36 6.19 -2.05 6.44
N TYR A 37 5.08 -1.43 6.85
CA TYR A 37 3.72 -1.79 6.42
C TYR A 37 3.24 -0.89 5.28
N ALA A 38 4.13 -0.64 4.33
CA ALA A 38 3.82 0.03 3.08
C ALA A 38 2.97 -0.87 2.18
N VAL A 39 2.17 -0.26 1.32
CA VAL A 39 1.47 -0.94 0.22
C VAL A 39 2.47 -1.41 -0.82
N ALA A 40 3.35 -0.51 -1.25
CA ALA A 40 4.43 -0.78 -2.19
C ALA A 40 5.69 -0.03 -1.76
N ARG A 41 6.85 -0.54 -2.14
CA ARG A 41 8.15 0.09 -1.90
C ARG A 41 8.92 0.17 -3.20
N LEU A 42 9.53 1.32 -3.44
CA LEU A 42 10.45 1.59 -4.52
C LEU A 42 11.86 1.62 -3.96
N ASN A 43 12.79 0.96 -4.63
CA ASN A 43 14.21 0.97 -4.37
C ASN A 43 14.88 1.71 -5.53
N THR A 44 15.57 2.78 -5.18
CA THR A 44 16.24 3.72 -6.07
C THR A 44 17.74 3.79 -5.78
N SER A 45 18.26 2.94 -4.88
CA SER A 45 19.69 2.89 -4.51
C SER A 45 20.64 2.59 -5.67
N MET A 46 20.15 1.92 -6.73
CA MET A 46 20.95 1.58 -7.91
C MET A 46 20.75 2.59 -9.05
N ILE A 47 20.08 3.72 -8.79
CA ILE A 47 19.76 4.68 -9.83
C ILE A 47 21.03 5.20 -10.50
N GLY A 48 21.10 5.05 -11.82
CA GLY A 48 22.26 5.49 -12.60
C GLY A 48 23.47 4.57 -12.58
N GLN A 49 23.54 3.51 -11.75
CA GLN A 49 24.62 2.53 -11.84
C GLN A 49 24.50 1.66 -13.10
N ASN A 50 23.29 1.21 -13.46
CA ASN A 50 23.07 0.45 -14.70
C ASN A 50 23.32 1.29 -15.97
N LEU A 51 23.10 2.61 -15.92
CA LEU A 51 23.42 3.51 -17.03
C LEU A 51 24.93 3.60 -17.30
N ILE A 52 25.76 3.25 -16.32
CA ILE A 52 27.23 3.27 -16.41
C ILE A 52 27.73 1.98 -17.06
N ASP A 53 27.20 0.82 -16.70
CA ASP A 53 27.66 -0.48 -17.23
C ASP A 53 27.39 -0.63 -18.73
N THR A 54 26.25 -0.11 -19.24
CA THR A 54 25.97 -0.06 -20.69
C THR A 54 26.99 0.77 -21.46
N SER A 55 27.64 1.75 -20.84
CA SER A 55 28.61 2.62 -21.52
C SER A 55 30.02 2.02 -21.63
N SER A 56 30.35 1.02 -20.81
CA SER A 56 31.64 0.31 -20.85
C SER A 56 31.74 -0.75 -21.96
N ASP A 57 30.61 -1.26 -22.46
CA ASP A 57 30.55 -2.28 -23.52
C ASP A 57 30.22 -1.68 -24.91
N ALA A 58 30.35 -0.37 -25.09
CA ALA A 58 30.13 0.30 -26.37
C ALA A 58 31.29 0.08 -27.37
N SER A 59 31.51 -1.18 -27.77
CA SER A 59 31.97 -1.48 -29.12
C SER A 59 30.81 -1.23 -30.07
N THR A 60 30.79 -0.04 -30.67
CA THR A 60 30.11 0.34 -31.91
C THR A 60 28.91 -0.53 -32.32
N SER A 61 27.76 -0.28 -31.71
CA SER A 61 26.47 -0.50 -32.35
C SER A 61 25.55 0.62 -31.92
N GLU A 62 25.40 1.59 -32.82
CA GLU A 62 24.30 2.56 -32.84
C GLU A 62 23.00 1.75 -33.01
N GLU A 63 22.47 1.24 -31.91
CA GLU A 63 21.04 0.96 -31.82
C GLU A 63 20.44 2.18 -31.12
N ASP A 64 19.72 2.98 -31.89
CA ASP A 64 18.81 4.01 -31.41
C ASP A 64 17.77 3.33 -30.51
N ASP A 65 18.09 3.15 -29.24
CA ASP A 65 17.10 2.76 -28.25
C ASP A 65 16.21 3.98 -28.00
N ASP A 66 15.02 3.95 -28.61
CA ASP A 66 13.87 4.82 -28.39
C ASP A 66 13.31 4.71 -26.94
N SER A 67 14.16 4.49 -25.95
CA SER A 67 13.75 4.32 -24.55
C SER A 67 13.40 5.68 -23.93
N PHE A 68 12.28 5.70 -23.22
CA PHE A 68 11.77 6.81 -22.41
C PHE A 68 12.85 7.53 -21.58
N PHE A 69 13.83 6.77 -21.08
CA PHE A 69 14.91 7.31 -20.26
C PHE A 69 16.10 7.86 -21.05
N GLY A 70 16.12 7.83 -22.39
CA GLY A 70 17.25 8.33 -23.20
C GLY A 70 17.58 9.80 -22.94
N SER A 71 16.55 10.66 -22.85
CA SER A 71 16.73 12.08 -22.52
C SER A 71 17.25 12.31 -21.09
N VAL A 72 16.84 11.46 -20.15
CA VAL A 72 17.33 11.47 -18.76
C VAL A 72 18.77 10.96 -18.71
N LYS A 73 19.10 9.92 -19.47
CA LYS A 73 20.44 9.36 -19.63
C LYS A 73 21.41 10.39 -20.21
N ASP A 74 21.00 11.19 -21.18
CA ASP A 74 21.83 12.25 -21.75
C ASP A 74 22.11 13.39 -20.76
N LYS A 75 21.08 13.84 -20.00
CA LYS A 75 21.28 14.85 -18.94
C LYS A 75 22.13 14.29 -17.80
N TRP A 76 21.94 13.01 -17.44
CA TRP A 76 22.76 12.29 -16.46
C TRP A 76 24.22 12.20 -16.89
N ASN A 77 24.48 11.82 -18.15
CA ASN A 77 25.83 11.75 -18.70
C ASN A 77 26.54 13.10 -18.66
N LYS A 78 25.85 14.19 -19.02
CA LYS A 78 26.40 15.56 -18.92
C LYS A 78 26.68 15.99 -17.48
N ALA A 79 25.86 15.57 -16.53
CA ALA A 79 26.08 15.85 -15.11
C ALA A 79 27.27 15.03 -14.56
N LYS A 80 27.36 13.76 -14.94
CA LYS A 80 28.47 12.85 -14.62
C LYS A 80 29.82 13.39 -15.12
N GLU A 81 29.89 13.87 -16.37
CA GLU A 81 31.12 14.44 -16.93
C GLU A 81 31.62 15.64 -16.11
N LYS A 82 30.72 16.54 -15.68
CA LYS A 82 31.09 17.68 -14.84
C LYS A 82 31.66 17.28 -13.47
N VAL A 83 31.11 16.23 -12.85
CA VAL A 83 31.60 15.75 -11.54
C VAL A 83 32.89 14.94 -11.68
N LYS A 84 33.05 14.18 -12.78
CA LYS A 84 34.27 13.44 -13.10
C LYS A 84 35.48 14.35 -13.33
N GLU A 85 35.28 15.60 -13.74
CA GLU A 85 36.37 16.60 -13.82
C GLU A 85 36.83 17.09 -12.44
N GLU A 86 35.97 17.08 -11.42
CA GLU A 86 36.29 17.50 -10.05
C GLU A 86 36.88 16.36 -9.20
N PHE A 87 36.51 15.09 -9.48
CA PHE A 87 36.93 13.92 -8.71
C PHE A 87 37.69 12.90 -9.57
N ASN A 88 38.86 12.46 -9.09
CA ASN A 88 39.69 11.46 -9.78
C ASN A 88 39.02 10.08 -9.84
N ASP A 89 38.26 9.84 -10.91
CA ASP A 89 37.86 8.57 -11.57
C ASP A 89 37.57 7.31 -10.71
N ILE A 90 36.92 7.46 -9.55
CA ILE A 90 36.25 6.34 -8.88
C ILE A 90 34.76 6.43 -9.22
N THR A 91 34.34 5.69 -10.23
CA THR A 91 33.03 5.83 -10.89
C THR A 91 31.82 5.56 -9.98
N GLY A 92 31.96 4.70 -8.96
CA GLY A 92 30.90 4.45 -7.97
C GLY A 92 30.69 5.62 -7.02
N GLU A 93 31.78 6.27 -6.59
CA GLU A 93 31.76 7.45 -5.71
C GLU A 93 31.11 8.65 -6.42
N VAL A 94 31.23 8.73 -7.74
CA VAL A 94 30.58 9.77 -8.57
C VAL A 94 29.07 9.57 -8.68
N ALA A 95 28.58 8.32 -8.73
CA ALA A 95 27.13 8.06 -8.81
C ALA A 95 26.44 8.38 -7.48
N ASP A 96 27.05 7.98 -6.36
CA ASP A 96 26.57 8.25 -5.01
C ASP A 96 26.59 9.77 -4.71
N GLU A 97 27.69 10.47 -5.04
CA GLU A 97 27.80 11.94 -4.92
C GLU A 97 26.78 12.66 -5.80
N LEU A 98 26.44 12.12 -6.98
CA LEU A 98 25.40 12.68 -7.82
C LEU A 98 24.02 12.47 -7.19
N ALA A 99 23.69 11.27 -6.71
CA ALA A 99 22.43 11.00 -6.00
C ALA A 99 22.25 11.92 -4.78
N ASP A 100 23.31 12.12 -4.00
CA ASP A 100 23.35 13.05 -2.86
C ASP A 100 23.12 14.50 -3.29
N ARG A 101 23.75 14.95 -4.38
CA ARG A 101 23.53 16.30 -4.95
C ARG A 101 22.14 16.46 -5.55
N LEU A 102 21.51 15.37 -5.97
CA LEU A 102 20.16 15.34 -6.52
C LEU A 102 19.07 15.25 -5.45
N GLY A 103 19.44 14.88 -4.22
CA GLY A 103 18.50 14.73 -3.11
C GLY A 103 17.49 13.63 -3.33
N VAL A 104 17.86 12.58 -4.08
CA VAL A 104 17.01 11.42 -4.32
C VAL A 104 17.29 10.39 -3.22
N SER A 105 16.27 10.04 -2.45
CA SER A 105 16.37 9.03 -1.39
C SER A 105 16.62 7.65 -2.00
N GLU A 106 17.35 6.77 -1.29
CA GLU A 106 17.67 5.43 -1.80
C GLU A 106 16.46 4.49 -1.86
N TRP A 107 15.39 4.79 -1.12
CA TRP A 107 14.11 4.09 -1.22
C TRP A 107 12.93 4.99 -0.85
N TYR A 108 11.76 4.61 -1.38
CA TYR A 108 10.47 5.24 -1.08
C TYR A 108 9.44 4.17 -0.70
N SER A 109 8.62 4.43 0.31
CA SER A 109 7.52 3.55 0.72
C SER A 109 6.18 4.26 0.64
N ILE A 110 5.25 3.66 -0.09
CA ILE A 110 3.93 4.21 -0.33
C ILE A 110 2.95 3.55 0.64
N HIS A 111 2.30 4.34 1.48
CA HIS A 111 1.26 3.90 2.39
C HIS A 111 -0.11 4.41 1.94
N VAL A 112 -1.18 3.93 2.59
CA VAL A 112 -2.54 4.42 2.29
C VAL A 112 -2.67 5.90 2.59
N MET A 113 -2.12 6.38 3.72
CA MET A 113 -2.22 7.78 4.16
C MET A 113 -0.93 8.62 4.16
N SER A 114 0.22 8.04 3.86
CA SER A 114 1.48 8.79 3.71
C SER A 114 2.41 8.15 2.68
N THR A 115 3.51 8.85 2.40
CA THR A 115 4.69 8.30 1.72
C THR A 115 5.88 8.58 2.62
N CYS A 116 6.76 7.60 2.80
CA CYS A 116 8.02 7.79 3.52
C CYS A 116 9.20 7.54 2.59
N ASP A 117 10.35 8.11 2.94
CA ASP A 117 11.58 7.99 2.18
C ASP A 117 12.79 7.97 3.11
N GLY A 118 13.90 7.46 2.60
CA GLY A 118 15.18 7.52 3.30
C GLY A 118 16.23 6.61 2.68
N ASP A 119 17.18 6.20 3.52
CA ASP A 119 18.43 5.55 3.11
C ASP A 119 18.53 4.13 3.68
N PHE A 120 19.43 3.31 3.16
CA PHE A 120 19.75 2.00 3.71
C PHE A 120 20.82 2.13 4.80
N LYS A 121 20.70 1.32 5.86
CA LYS A 121 21.73 1.17 6.91
C LYS A 121 22.22 -0.27 6.99
N PRO A 122 23.54 -0.55 6.91
CA PRO A 122 24.64 0.40 6.76
C PRO A 122 24.87 0.90 5.33
N ASN A 123 24.47 0.15 4.30
CA ASN A 123 24.52 0.49 2.86
C ASN A 123 23.56 -0.44 2.11
N ALA A 124 23.00 -0.02 0.97
CA ALA A 124 22.06 -0.82 0.17
C ALA A 124 22.61 -2.19 -0.30
N THR A 125 23.92 -2.26 -0.56
CA THR A 125 24.62 -3.47 -1.03
C THR A 125 24.96 -4.46 0.08
N SER A 126 24.72 -4.12 1.35
CA SER A 126 25.06 -4.99 2.48
C SER A 126 23.99 -6.07 2.71
N PRO A 127 24.37 -7.34 2.96
CA PRO A 127 23.41 -8.38 3.28
C PRO A 127 22.71 -8.06 4.60
N GLY A 128 21.38 -7.90 4.55
CA GLY A 128 20.57 -7.52 5.70
C GLY A 128 20.53 -6.01 5.99
N ALA A 129 20.79 -5.16 4.98
CA ALA A 129 20.58 -3.73 5.08
C ALA A 129 19.17 -3.41 5.58
N GLY A 130 19.09 -2.66 6.67
CA GLY A 130 17.85 -2.15 7.22
C GLY A 130 17.48 -0.81 6.58
N PHE A 131 16.23 -0.40 6.76
CA PHE A 131 15.76 0.90 6.31
C PHE A 131 16.03 1.95 7.38
N ASN A 132 16.59 3.08 6.97
CA ASN A 132 16.73 4.30 7.77
C ASN A 132 15.77 5.34 7.21
N VAL A 133 14.67 5.59 7.90
CA VAL A 133 13.67 6.56 7.45
C VAL A 133 14.16 7.96 7.74
N THR A 134 14.10 8.81 6.72
CA THR A 134 14.57 10.20 6.76
C THR A 134 13.39 11.16 6.86
N ASN A 135 12.30 10.90 6.14
CA ASN A 135 11.10 11.73 6.19
C ASN A 135 9.85 10.89 5.89
N CYS A 136 8.72 11.29 6.49
CA CYS A 136 7.40 10.77 6.18
C CYS A 136 6.47 11.95 5.88
N THR A 137 6.03 12.02 4.62
CA THR A 137 5.15 13.07 4.15
C THR A 137 3.70 12.60 4.17
N ASN A 138 2.87 13.31 4.94
CA ASN A 138 1.43 13.06 4.95
C ASN A 138 0.78 13.71 3.73
N SER A 139 0.25 12.89 2.82
CA SER A 139 -0.46 13.40 1.66
C SER A 139 -1.86 13.86 2.09
N ALA A 140 -2.18 15.14 1.89
CA ALA A 140 -3.55 15.62 2.03
C ALA A 140 -4.46 14.85 1.05
N PRO A 141 -5.71 14.50 1.43
CA PRO A 141 -6.61 13.72 0.57
C PRO A 141 -6.73 14.31 -0.85
N GLU A 142 -6.69 15.63 -1.00
CA GLU A 142 -6.87 16.30 -2.28
C GLU A 142 -5.64 16.25 -3.20
N LYS A 143 -4.42 16.28 -2.64
CA LYS A 143 -3.15 16.23 -3.40
C LYS A 143 -2.65 14.80 -3.66
N ARG A 144 -3.35 13.80 -3.10
CA ARG A 144 -3.05 12.37 -3.27
C ARG A 144 -3.38 11.82 -4.65
N PHE A 145 -4.43 12.34 -5.28
CA PHE A 145 -5.07 11.68 -6.42
C PHE A 145 -4.48 12.08 -7.77
N ASN A 146 -3.41 12.86 -7.73
CA ASN A 146 -2.68 13.31 -8.90
C ASN A 146 -1.19 13.23 -8.62
N LEU A 147 -0.66 11.99 -8.49
CA LEU A 147 0.79 11.77 -8.39
C LEU A 147 1.55 12.46 -9.53
N THR A 148 0.93 12.60 -10.71
CA THR A 148 1.49 13.34 -11.85
C THR A 148 1.71 14.81 -11.54
N GLU A 149 0.75 15.50 -10.90
CA GLU A 149 0.90 16.92 -10.52
C GLU A 149 1.92 17.12 -9.40
N MET A 150 2.01 16.18 -8.45
CA MET A 150 3.06 16.23 -7.42
C MET A 150 4.44 15.98 -8.02
N LEU A 151 4.54 15.04 -8.96
CA LEU A 151 5.79 14.70 -9.65
C LEU A 151 6.24 15.82 -10.58
N ASP A 152 5.32 16.42 -11.36
CA ASP A 152 5.61 17.55 -12.25
C ASP A 152 6.10 18.77 -11.45
N HIS A 153 5.43 19.08 -10.33
CA HIS A 153 5.88 20.14 -9.45
C HIS A 153 7.26 19.84 -8.87
N GLN A 154 7.54 18.61 -8.42
CA GLN A 154 8.86 18.27 -7.86
C GLN A 154 9.98 18.27 -8.92
N LEU A 155 9.67 17.91 -10.16
CA LEU A 155 10.61 17.98 -11.29
C LEU A 155 10.90 19.43 -11.72
N GLU A 156 9.90 20.32 -11.63
CA GLU A 156 10.02 21.73 -12.00
C GLU A 156 10.85 22.53 -10.98
N VAL A 157 10.73 22.27 -9.68
CA VAL A 157 11.60 22.87 -8.64
C VAL A 157 12.93 22.15 -8.45
N GLY A 158 13.11 20.99 -9.09
CA GLY A 158 14.33 20.18 -9.00
C GLY A 158 15.54 20.83 -9.69
N PRO A 159 16.77 20.37 -9.36
CA PRO A 159 18.03 20.98 -9.83
C PRO A 159 18.21 20.95 -11.36
N PHE A 160 17.39 20.17 -12.07
CA PHE A 160 17.43 20.04 -13.53
C PHE A 160 16.33 20.80 -14.28
N GLN A 161 15.37 21.43 -13.57
CA GLN A 161 14.24 22.15 -14.16
C GLN A 161 13.61 21.35 -15.32
N LEU A 162 13.25 20.11 -15.01
CA LEU A 162 12.69 19.17 -15.98
C LEU A 162 11.17 19.25 -15.90
N SER A 163 10.49 19.32 -17.05
CA SER A 163 9.05 19.08 -17.12
C SER A 163 8.79 17.68 -17.68
N LEU A 164 7.66 17.08 -17.31
CA LEU A 164 7.21 15.79 -17.86
C LEU A 164 7.01 15.81 -19.38
N THR A 165 6.97 17.00 -19.99
CA THR A 165 6.83 17.20 -21.44
C THR A 165 8.15 17.23 -22.19
N GLU A 166 9.28 17.45 -21.51
CA GLU A 166 10.63 17.39 -22.12
C GLU A 166 11.20 15.98 -22.17
N ILE A 167 10.78 15.14 -21.22
CA ILE A 167 11.08 13.72 -21.18
C ILE A 167 9.94 13.06 -21.95
N ASN A 168 10.22 12.32 -23.02
CA ASN A 168 9.20 11.70 -23.89
C ASN A 168 8.38 10.64 -23.12
N TRP A 169 7.48 11.09 -22.22
CA TRP A 169 6.84 10.31 -21.17
C TRP A 169 5.86 9.30 -21.78
N PRO A 170 6.13 7.98 -21.69
CA PRO A 170 5.33 6.98 -22.36
C PRO A 170 3.99 6.81 -21.64
N ASP A 171 2.96 6.62 -22.45
CA ASP A 171 1.58 6.40 -22.00
C ASP A 171 1.50 5.22 -21.00
N ASP A 172 2.33 4.19 -21.18
CA ASP A 172 2.43 3.02 -20.31
C ASP A 172 2.76 3.34 -18.84
N ILE A 173 3.59 4.35 -18.59
CA ILE A 173 3.95 4.78 -17.23
C ILE A 173 2.84 5.67 -16.67
N GLN A 174 2.27 6.53 -17.51
CA GLN A 174 1.12 7.35 -17.12
C GLN A 174 -0.06 6.48 -16.70
N ASP A 175 -0.38 5.45 -17.48
CA ASP A 175 -1.44 4.47 -17.18
C ASP A 175 -1.19 3.73 -15.86
N SER A 176 0.07 3.42 -15.56
CA SER A 176 0.47 2.76 -14.30
C SER A 176 0.30 3.69 -13.10
N ILE A 177 0.70 4.96 -13.24
CA ILE A 177 0.49 5.98 -12.21
C ILE A 177 -1.00 6.21 -11.99
N ASP A 178 -1.80 6.29 -13.05
CA ASP A 178 -3.25 6.48 -12.95
C ASP A 178 -3.95 5.26 -12.34
N MET A 179 -3.48 4.06 -12.63
CA MET A 179 -3.93 2.83 -11.97
C MET A 179 -3.63 2.87 -10.47
N LEU A 180 -2.41 3.27 -10.08
CA LEU A 180 -2.00 3.41 -8.68
C LEU A 180 -2.80 4.51 -7.96
N ASN A 181 -3.00 5.68 -8.58
CA ASN A 181 -3.85 6.76 -8.07
C ASN A 181 -5.26 6.26 -7.78
N THR A 182 -5.86 5.57 -8.75
CA THR A 182 -7.20 4.99 -8.64
C THR A 182 -7.27 3.93 -7.54
N ALA A 183 -6.25 3.07 -7.46
CA ALA A 183 -6.17 2.03 -6.44
C ALA A 183 -6.02 2.62 -5.03
N LEU A 184 -5.14 3.61 -4.82
CA LEU A 184 -4.95 4.27 -3.53
C LEU A 184 -6.21 5.01 -3.08
N LEU A 185 -6.92 5.68 -4.00
CA LEU A 185 -8.24 6.26 -3.73
C LEU A 185 -9.25 5.21 -3.28
N ALA A 186 -9.37 4.12 -4.04
CA ALA A 186 -10.27 3.03 -3.72
C ALA A 186 -9.93 2.43 -2.35
N LEU A 187 -8.64 2.19 -2.07
CA LEU A 187 -8.17 1.70 -0.77
C LEU A 187 -8.54 2.67 0.35
N PHE A 188 -8.26 3.97 0.21
CA PHE A 188 -8.63 4.95 1.23
C PHE A 188 -10.13 4.89 1.58
N VAL A 189 -11.00 4.94 0.57
CA VAL A 189 -12.46 4.87 0.76
C VAL A 189 -12.88 3.55 1.40
N LEU A 190 -12.39 2.42 0.88
CA LEU A 190 -12.73 1.09 1.37
C LEU A 190 -12.28 0.85 2.81
N TYR A 191 -11.09 1.30 3.18
CA TYR A 191 -10.59 1.17 4.56
C TYR A 191 -11.30 2.11 5.52
N VAL A 192 -11.61 3.35 5.15
CA VAL A 192 -12.40 4.25 6.00
C VAL A 192 -13.78 3.67 6.28
N LEU A 193 -14.47 3.14 5.26
CA LEU A 193 -15.75 2.44 5.43
C LEU A 193 -15.59 1.16 6.26
N GLY A 194 -14.55 0.36 6.00
CA GLY A 194 -14.24 -0.85 6.74
C GLY A 194 -13.99 -0.60 8.23
N VAL A 195 -13.22 0.43 8.56
CA VAL A 195 -12.99 0.91 9.94
C VAL A 195 -14.31 1.36 10.58
N GLY A 196 -15.11 2.17 9.88
CA GLY A 196 -16.39 2.64 10.39
C GLY A 196 -17.36 1.49 10.70
N PHE A 197 -17.55 0.57 9.75
CA PHE A 197 -18.45 -0.57 9.93
C PHE A 197 -17.93 -1.60 10.95
N SER A 198 -16.63 -1.87 11.00
CA SER A 198 -16.05 -2.79 12.00
C SER A 198 -16.12 -2.22 13.41
N GLY A 199 -15.89 -0.91 13.58
CA GLY A 199 -16.08 -0.21 14.84
C GLY A 199 -17.54 -0.23 15.30
N LEU A 200 -18.49 0.03 14.40
CA LEU A 200 -19.92 -0.10 14.69
C LEU A 200 -20.32 -1.54 15.02
N ALA A 201 -19.76 -2.54 14.32
CA ALA A 201 -20.00 -3.95 14.60
C ALA A 201 -19.43 -4.38 15.96
N MET A 202 -18.29 -3.82 16.38
CA MET A 202 -17.73 -4.01 17.71
C MET A 202 -18.68 -3.46 18.78
N LEU A 203 -19.16 -2.22 18.63
CA LEU A 203 -20.12 -1.60 19.55
C LEU A 203 -21.46 -2.35 19.56
N GLY A 204 -21.93 -2.80 18.39
CA GLY A 204 -23.14 -3.62 18.25
C GLY A 204 -23.01 -4.98 18.93
N SER A 205 -21.81 -5.59 18.91
CA SER A 205 -21.51 -6.82 19.65
C SER A 205 -21.61 -6.59 21.16
N LEU A 206 -21.10 -5.45 21.66
CA LEU A 206 -21.23 -5.09 23.07
C LEU A 206 -22.69 -4.84 23.46
N ALA A 207 -23.47 -4.16 22.62
CA ALA A 207 -24.90 -3.97 22.83
C ALA A 207 -25.67 -5.30 22.82
N ALA A 208 -25.29 -6.26 21.98
CA ALA A 208 -25.89 -7.59 21.90
C ALA A 208 -25.68 -8.41 23.18
N PHE A 209 -24.65 -8.12 23.99
CA PHE A 209 -24.49 -8.75 25.30
C PHE A 209 -25.66 -8.43 26.24
N PHE A 210 -26.08 -7.15 26.30
CA PHE A 210 -27.19 -6.69 27.14
C PHE A 210 -28.56 -6.99 26.50
N LEU A 211 -28.66 -6.86 25.17
CA LEU A 211 -29.91 -6.96 24.41
C LEU A 211 -30.03 -8.29 23.64
N PHE A 212 -29.40 -9.36 24.16
CA PHE A 212 -29.24 -10.67 23.49
C PHE A 212 -30.54 -11.26 22.93
N SER A 213 -31.67 -11.06 23.62
CA SER A 213 -32.97 -11.60 23.23
C SER A 213 -33.62 -10.87 22.05
N ARG A 214 -33.13 -9.69 21.65
CA ARG A 214 -33.69 -8.89 20.55
C ARG A 214 -33.06 -9.29 19.22
N ARG A 215 -33.85 -9.90 18.33
CA ARG A 215 -33.40 -10.28 16.99
C ARG A 215 -32.93 -9.10 16.13
N GLY A 216 -33.53 -7.92 16.32
CA GLY A 216 -33.16 -6.72 15.59
C GLY A 216 -31.70 -6.33 15.81
N VAL A 217 -31.21 -6.40 17.06
CA VAL A 217 -29.81 -6.08 17.41
C VAL A 217 -28.85 -7.06 16.73
N ASN A 218 -29.15 -8.35 16.80
CA ASN A 218 -28.34 -9.39 16.14
C ASN A 218 -28.33 -9.23 14.60
N ALA A 219 -29.48 -8.87 13.99
CA ALA A 219 -29.61 -8.65 12.55
C ALA A 219 -28.88 -7.39 12.07
N ALA A 220 -28.97 -6.30 12.84
CA ALA A 220 -28.22 -5.09 12.57
C ALA A 220 -26.71 -5.37 12.63
N ASN A 221 -26.26 -6.13 13.63
CA ASN A 221 -24.84 -6.45 13.78
C ASN A 221 -24.32 -7.39 12.69
N LEU A 222 -25.14 -8.33 12.19
CA LEU A 222 -24.83 -9.08 10.99
C LEU A 222 -24.60 -8.15 9.78
N GLY A 223 -25.51 -7.19 9.59
CA GLY A 223 -25.39 -6.21 8.50
C GLY A 223 -24.09 -5.41 8.57
N LEU A 224 -23.78 -4.84 9.73
CA LEU A 224 -22.54 -4.10 9.97
C LEU A 224 -21.29 -4.96 9.75
N ALA A 225 -21.26 -6.18 10.30
CA ALA A 225 -20.14 -7.09 10.11
C ALA A 225 -19.96 -7.49 8.64
N SER A 226 -21.06 -7.71 7.91
CA SER A 226 -21.02 -8.05 6.48
C SER A 226 -20.52 -6.91 5.61
N LEU A 227 -20.93 -5.66 5.89
CA LEU A 227 -20.47 -4.49 5.17
C LEU A 227 -18.97 -4.25 5.43
N ALA A 228 -18.53 -4.39 6.68
CA ALA A 228 -17.11 -4.32 7.02
C ALA A 228 -16.30 -5.42 6.30
N ALA A 229 -16.78 -6.68 6.33
CA ALA A 229 -16.12 -7.78 5.64
C ALA A 229 -16.02 -7.51 4.12
N LEU A 230 -17.08 -6.97 3.51
CA LEU A 230 -17.09 -6.63 2.10
C LEU A 230 -16.09 -5.51 1.78
N CYS A 231 -16.13 -4.38 2.49
CA CYS A 231 -15.22 -3.27 2.25
C CYS A 231 -13.75 -3.69 2.40
N LEU A 232 -13.41 -4.41 3.48
CA LEU A 232 -12.04 -4.85 3.72
C LEU A 232 -11.57 -5.88 2.69
N THR A 233 -12.41 -6.85 2.31
CA THR A 233 -12.02 -7.87 1.32
C THR A 233 -11.83 -7.27 -0.06
N VAL A 234 -12.71 -6.36 -0.50
CA VAL A 234 -12.52 -5.61 -1.75
C VAL A 234 -11.24 -4.79 -1.68
N GLY A 235 -10.95 -4.14 -0.55
CA GLY A 235 -9.69 -3.42 -0.35
C GLY A 235 -8.47 -4.35 -0.44
N SER A 236 -8.52 -5.53 0.18
CA SER A 236 -7.46 -6.55 0.10
C SER A 236 -7.23 -7.02 -1.35
N ILE A 237 -8.31 -7.18 -2.13
CA ILE A 237 -8.22 -7.57 -3.54
C ILE A 237 -7.60 -6.44 -4.37
N VAL A 238 -8.06 -5.19 -4.18
CA VAL A 238 -7.53 -4.03 -4.90
C VAL A 238 -6.03 -3.89 -4.68
N VAL A 239 -5.55 -3.96 -3.44
CA VAL A 239 -4.10 -3.85 -3.18
C VAL A 239 -3.32 -5.01 -3.76
N THR A 240 -3.87 -6.22 -3.75
CA THR A 240 -3.21 -7.39 -4.32
C THR A 240 -3.07 -7.26 -5.83
N VAL A 241 -4.16 -6.89 -6.53
CA VAL A 241 -4.18 -6.82 -8.00
C VAL A 241 -3.45 -5.59 -8.53
N ALA A 242 -3.73 -4.41 -7.98
CA ALA A 242 -3.10 -3.17 -8.43
C ALA A 242 -1.64 -3.10 -7.99
N GLY A 243 -1.31 -3.67 -6.83
CA GLY A 243 0.06 -3.74 -6.36
C GLY A 243 0.94 -4.64 -7.23
N ASP A 244 0.47 -5.85 -7.55
CA ASP A 244 1.19 -6.80 -8.42
C ASP A 244 1.43 -6.19 -9.82
N LYS A 245 0.37 -5.71 -10.47
CA LYS A 245 0.48 -5.05 -11.78
C LYS A 245 1.35 -3.79 -11.76
N GLY A 246 1.21 -2.96 -10.73
CA GLY A 246 1.98 -1.74 -10.60
C GLY A 246 3.47 -2.03 -10.38
N VAL A 247 3.79 -3.03 -9.56
CA VAL A 247 5.18 -3.46 -9.30
C VAL A 247 5.81 -4.06 -10.55
N ASP A 248 5.11 -4.96 -11.25
CA ASP A 248 5.62 -5.58 -12.48
C ASP A 248 5.94 -4.51 -13.53
N LYS A 249 5.02 -3.57 -13.76
CA LYS A 249 5.22 -2.54 -14.76
C LYS A 249 6.33 -1.55 -14.41
N ILE A 250 6.53 -1.25 -13.12
CA ILE A 250 7.65 -0.43 -12.66
C ILE A 250 8.98 -1.17 -12.80
N ASN A 251 9.02 -2.48 -12.52
CA ASN A 251 10.24 -3.27 -12.72
C ASN A 251 10.62 -3.39 -14.20
N ASP A 252 9.66 -3.66 -15.08
CA ASP A 252 9.88 -3.76 -16.53
C ASP A 252 10.51 -2.49 -17.12
N VAL A 253 10.10 -1.33 -16.61
CA VAL A 253 10.57 -0.03 -17.06
C VAL A 253 11.82 0.42 -16.27
N GLY A 254 11.90 0.06 -14.99
CA GLY A 254 12.92 0.52 -14.07
C GLY A 254 14.26 -0.22 -14.15
N ASP A 255 14.28 -1.42 -14.74
CA ASP A 255 15.49 -2.26 -14.82
C ASP A 255 16.67 -1.54 -15.51
N ASP A 256 16.41 -0.77 -16.57
CA ASP A 256 17.44 -0.04 -17.33
C ASP A 256 18.08 1.10 -16.53
N VAL A 257 17.34 1.66 -15.58
CA VAL A 257 17.76 2.82 -14.78
C VAL A 257 18.14 2.44 -13.35
N GLY A 258 17.99 1.18 -12.96
CA GLY A 258 18.30 0.68 -11.61
C GLY A 258 17.22 0.98 -10.58
N ILE A 259 15.96 1.10 -11.02
CA ILE A 259 14.80 1.29 -10.15
C ILE A 259 14.05 -0.05 -10.04
N SER A 260 13.75 -0.49 -8.82
CA SER A 260 12.92 -1.68 -8.60
C SER A 260 11.79 -1.41 -7.62
N ALA A 261 10.63 -1.97 -7.88
CA ALA A 261 9.47 -1.94 -7.03
C ALA A 261 9.24 -3.31 -6.35
N SER A 262 8.69 -3.28 -5.15
CA SER A 262 8.31 -4.48 -4.40
C SER A 262 6.99 -4.27 -3.67
N LEU A 263 6.19 -5.34 -3.62
CA LEU A 263 4.91 -5.34 -2.94
C LEU A 263 5.08 -5.50 -1.42
N GLY A 264 4.33 -4.73 -0.66
CA GLY A 264 4.38 -4.74 0.80
C GLY A 264 3.73 -5.98 1.43
N THR A 265 4.51 -7.04 1.62
CA THR A 265 4.03 -8.32 2.19
C THR A 265 3.45 -8.18 3.60
N LYS A 266 4.01 -7.30 4.44
CA LYS A 266 3.52 -7.04 5.80
C LYS A 266 2.15 -6.36 5.79
N PHE A 267 1.94 -5.40 4.89
CA PHE A 267 0.63 -4.76 4.71
C PHE A 267 -0.40 -5.77 4.19
N LEU A 268 -0.02 -6.61 3.22
CA LEU A 268 -0.87 -7.69 2.70
C LEU A 268 -1.31 -8.66 3.81
N ALA A 269 -0.39 -9.04 4.70
CA ALA A 269 -0.73 -9.90 5.83
C ALA A 269 -1.78 -9.25 6.75
N LEU A 270 -1.63 -7.95 7.07
CA LEU A 270 -2.58 -7.24 7.91
C LEU A 270 -3.97 -7.10 7.27
N THR A 271 -4.04 -6.74 5.99
CA THR A 271 -5.32 -6.56 5.31
C THR A 271 -6.09 -7.88 5.20
N TRP A 272 -5.42 -8.96 4.82
CA TRP A 272 -6.04 -10.28 4.71
C TRP A 272 -6.43 -10.83 6.09
N ALA A 273 -5.64 -10.56 7.13
CA ALA A 273 -6.01 -10.89 8.50
C ALA A 273 -7.28 -10.14 8.93
N ALA A 274 -7.35 -8.82 8.74
CA ALA A 274 -8.53 -8.02 9.07
C ALA A 274 -9.78 -8.50 8.31
N SER A 275 -9.64 -8.76 7.01
CA SER A 275 -10.68 -9.34 6.16
C SER A 275 -11.18 -10.69 6.68
N GLY A 276 -10.26 -11.62 6.99
CA GLY A 276 -10.59 -12.94 7.54
C GLY A 276 -11.33 -12.87 8.88
N LEU A 277 -10.90 -11.98 9.78
CA LEU A 277 -11.54 -11.76 11.07
C LEU A 277 -12.99 -11.25 10.91
N MET A 278 -13.23 -10.30 10.00
CA MET A 278 -14.58 -9.79 9.75
C MET A 278 -15.47 -10.80 9.02
N ILE A 279 -14.93 -11.63 8.13
CA ILE A 279 -15.67 -12.76 7.55
C ILE A 279 -16.09 -13.74 8.65
N ALA A 280 -15.18 -14.10 9.56
CA ALA A 280 -15.49 -14.99 10.67
C ALA A 280 -16.56 -14.40 11.61
N ALA A 281 -16.49 -13.09 11.91
CA ALA A 281 -17.52 -12.40 12.68
C ALA A 281 -18.89 -12.42 11.95
N THR A 282 -18.89 -12.24 10.63
CA THR A 282 -20.10 -12.31 9.80
C THR A 282 -20.73 -13.70 9.84
N ILE A 283 -19.93 -14.76 9.69
CA ILE A 283 -20.38 -16.16 9.78
C ILE A 283 -20.98 -16.43 11.17
N TYR A 284 -20.34 -15.94 12.24
CA TYR A 284 -20.88 -16.07 13.59
C TYR A 284 -22.28 -15.44 13.71
N TRP A 285 -22.46 -14.19 13.27
CA TRP A 285 -23.76 -13.52 13.37
C TRP A 285 -24.84 -14.19 12.49
N ALA A 286 -24.45 -14.67 11.30
CA ALA A 286 -25.34 -15.39 10.40
C ALA A 286 -25.82 -16.71 11.02
N THR A 287 -24.89 -17.50 11.55
CA THR A 287 -25.21 -18.78 12.23
C THR A 287 -26.09 -18.54 13.45
N HIS A 288 -25.77 -17.54 14.28
CA HIS A 288 -26.56 -17.20 15.47
C HIS A 288 -28.02 -16.83 15.11
N LEU A 289 -28.23 -15.99 14.09
CA LEU A 289 -29.57 -15.63 13.61
C LEU A 289 -30.32 -16.84 13.01
N CYS A 290 -29.63 -17.70 12.26
CA CYS A 290 -30.21 -18.92 11.71
C CYS A 290 -30.67 -19.89 12.81
N LEU A 291 -29.86 -20.08 13.86
CA LEU A 291 -30.21 -20.91 15.03
C LEU A 291 -31.43 -20.34 15.76
N MET A 292 -31.45 -19.03 16.05
CA MET A 292 -32.61 -18.38 16.68
C MET A 292 -33.88 -18.51 15.82
N ARG A 293 -33.78 -18.39 14.49
CA ARG A 293 -34.91 -18.61 13.57
C ARG A 293 -35.42 -20.05 13.65
N ARG A 294 -34.52 -21.04 13.69
CA ARG A 294 -34.84 -22.48 13.76
C ARG A 294 -35.52 -22.85 15.08
N GLU A 295 -35.06 -22.33 16.21
CA GLU A 295 -35.68 -22.59 17.52
C GLU A 295 -37.11 -22.08 17.60
N ARG A 296 -37.38 -20.87 17.10
CA ARG A 296 -38.76 -20.35 17.05
C ARG A 296 -39.66 -21.19 16.14
N LYS A 297 -39.18 -21.64 14.98
CA LYS A 297 -39.96 -22.53 14.11
C LYS A 297 -40.35 -23.82 14.84
N ARG A 298 -39.44 -24.40 15.63
CA ARG A 298 -39.69 -25.60 16.45
C ARG A 298 -40.72 -25.35 17.57
N GLN A 299 -40.72 -24.18 18.18
CA GLN A 299 -41.74 -23.80 19.17
C GLN A 299 -43.13 -23.58 18.55
N TRP A 300 -43.18 -23.10 17.30
CA TRP A 300 -44.44 -22.84 16.58
C TRP A 300 -45.06 -24.08 15.94
N THR A 301 -44.27 -25.09 15.58
CA THR A 301 -44.82 -26.42 15.25
C THR A 301 -45.20 -27.12 16.56
N PRO A 302 -46.49 -27.29 16.88
CA PRO A 302 -46.88 -28.01 18.10
C PRO A 302 -46.28 -29.43 18.04
N ARG A 303 -45.78 -29.92 19.19
CA ARG A 303 -45.39 -31.33 19.32
C ARG A 303 -46.60 -32.19 18.98
N LYS A 304 -46.64 -32.75 17.78
CA LYS A 304 -47.60 -33.79 17.43
C LYS A 304 -47.31 -34.99 18.35
N GLY A 305 -48.19 -35.24 19.32
CA GLY A 305 -48.14 -36.45 20.15
C GLY A 305 -47.94 -36.21 21.65
N SER A 306 -48.78 -35.39 22.28
CA SER A 306 -49.03 -35.51 23.73
C SER A 306 -50.52 -35.30 23.99
N TYR A 307 -51.29 -36.35 23.69
CA TYR A 307 -52.60 -36.63 24.26
C TYR A 307 -52.57 -38.09 24.68
#